data_AF-A0AB33V7Q4-F1
#
_entry.id   AF-A0AB33V7Q4-F1
#
_cell.length_a   1.000
_cell.length_b   1.000
_cell.length_c   1.000
_cell.angle_alpha   90.00
_cell.angle_beta   90.00
_cell.angle_gamma   90.00
#
_symmetry.space_group_name_H-M   'P 1'
#
loop_
_entity.id
_entity.type
_entity.pdbx_description
1 polymer ?
#
loop_
_entity_poly.entity_id
_entity_poly.type
_entity_poly.pdbx_seq_one_letter_code
_entity_poly.pdbx_strand_id
1 'polypeptide(L)'
;MKPSIRWIPCRSSVVVGMTARTVHERTGLRGRALTAALSGRGRWAYTSGWRHPITTTPMPTANGADGASRFDPGLILLAFAPVFLLTIAAEVWYWRRRDPAVYSLKDTVSNACLALMHQASDAFFLWLMIKTVYACAYAHGLRAMPETGWSFGLLLLLQDALYYGFHRASHRVRWMWASHVTHHSSEGMNFSTAFRQSLTYPISGMWLFWIPLAWIGFTPDWVILAVGLNLAFQFFVHTRLGAHDSRHAGLWRQLERFVNTPSVHRVHHARNPQYIDRNYAGVLTVWDRLFGSFVPEEEAPVFGITRQIHSHNPITLTFHEWRDMWTDVFRDRDIRYLWKPPEWRSPRARPIAMVQGFKSPP
;
A
#
# COMPACT_ATOMS: atom_id res chain seq x y z
N MET A 1 -8.78 48.15 -10.68
CA MET A 1 -8.02 48.11 -9.41
C MET A 1 -8.16 46.72 -8.82
N LYS A 2 -7.09 45.92 -8.83
CA LYS A 2 -7.03 44.56 -8.25
C LYS A 2 -5.99 44.58 -7.12
N PRO A 3 -6.27 44.07 -5.91
CA PRO A 3 -5.25 44.00 -4.88
C PRO A 3 -4.34 42.80 -5.12
N SER A 4 -3.03 43.04 -5.13
CA SER A 4 -1.98 42.02 -5.18
C SER A 4 -1.73 41.45 -3.79
N ILE A 5 -2.01 40.16 -3.59
CA ILE A 5 -1.62 39.43 -2.37
C ILE A 5 -0.21 38.88 -2.59
N ARG A 6 0.75 39.36 -1.78
CA ARG A 6 2.13 38.85 -1.71
C ARG A 6 2.18 37.65 -0.77
N TRP A 7 2.79 36.56 -1.22
CA TRP A 7 3.10 35.38 -0.41
C TRP A 7 4.37 35.63 0.43
N ILE A 8 4.27 35.45 1.75
CA ILE A 8 5.42 35.43 2.68
C ILE A 8 5.69 33.96 3.03
N PRO A 9 6.89 33.41 2.77
CA PRO A 9 7.23 32.07 3.23
C PRO A 9 7.71 32.09 4.68
N CYS A 10 7.02 31.35 5.55
CA CYS A 10 7.41 31.09 6.93
C CYS A 10 8.65 30.16 6.95
N ARG A 11 9.80 30.66 7.42
CA ARG A 11 10.99 29.87 7.72
C ARG A 11 11.08 29.65 9.23
N SER A 12 10.95 28.40 9.66
CA SER A 12 11.32 27.99 11.01
C SER A 12 12.73 27.40 10.95
N SER A 13 13.73 28.18 11.35
CA SER A 13 15.10 27.73 11.57
C SER A 13 15.35 27.73 13.07
N VAL A 14 15.40 26.55 13.69
CA VAL A 14 15.93 26.42 15.05
C VAL A 14 17.42 26.14 14.92
N VAL A 15 18.21 27.18 15.20
CA VAL A 15 19.66 27.13 15.37
C VAL A 15 19.93 26.78 16.83
N VAL A 16 20.54 25.62 17.11
CA VAL A 16 21.13 25.32 18.41
C VAL A 16 22.63 25.60 18.28
N GLY A 17 23.06 26.73 18.85
CA GLY A 17 24.46 27.13 18.94
C GLY A 17 25.16 26.47 20.13
N MET A 18 26.35 25.93 19.85
CA MET A 18 27.33 25.45 20.83
C MET A 18 27.77 26.57 21.79
N THR A 19 28.05 26.23 23.05
CA THR A 19 29.20 26.79 23.76
C THR A 19 29.89 25.70 24.57
N ALA A 20 31.14 25.43 24.19
CA ALA A 20 32.09 24.67 24.97
C ALA A 20 32.72 25.61 26.01
N ARG A 21 32.78 25.18 27.27
CA ARG A 21 33.71 25.75 28.26
C ARG A 21 34.68 24.67 28.70
N THR A 22 35.92 24.86 28.29
CA THR A 22 37.13 24.25 28.83
C THR A 22 37.39 24.80 30.24
N VAL A 23 37.62 23.90 31.20
CA VAL A 23 38.37 24.21 32.41
C VAL A 23 39.47 23.16 32.53
N HIS A 24 40.70 23.65 32.41
CA HIS A 24 41.92 22.96 32.78
C HIS A 24 42.03 22.99 34.30
N GLU A 25 42.31 21.84 34.92
CA GLU A 25 43.25 21.83 36.05
C GLU A 25 43.90 20.44 36.22
N ARG A 26 45.17 20.49 36.59
CA ARG A 26 46.15 19.41 36.61
C ARG A 26 46.18 18.75 37.98
N THR A 27 46.41 17.43 38.00
CA THR A 27 47.38 16.69 38.84
C THR A 27 47.21 15.22 38.43
N GLY A 28 48.16 14.51 37.82
CA GLY A 28 49.57 14.42 38.18
C GLY A 28 49.74 13.19 39.05
N LEU A 29 49.98 12.02 38.46
CA LEU A 29 50.82 10.94 39.03
C LEU A 29 51.08 9.83 37.98
N ARG A 30 52.38 9.56 37.86
CA ARG A 30 53.07 8.50 37.10
C ARG A 30 52.56 7.13 37.57
N GLY A 31 52.35 6.10 36.76
CA GLY A 31 53.27 5.47 35.81
C GLY A 31 53.81 4.18 36.42
N ARG A 32 53.44 3.00 35.88
CA ARG A 32 54.30 1.80 35.67
C ARG A 32 53.46 0.58 35.26
N ALA A 33 53.91 -0.05 34.18
CA ALA A 33 53.55 -1.40 33.77
C ALA A 33 54.37 -2.45 34.55
N LEU A 34 53.81 -3.65 34.74
CA LEU A 34 54.40 -4.98 34.43
C LEU A 34 53.79 -6.11 35.29
N THR A 35 53.17 -7.05 34.57
CA THR A 35 53.20 -8.52 34.69
C THR A 35 53.44 -9.23 36.03
N ALA A 36 52.57 -10.23 36.26
CA ALA A 36 52.86 -11.65 36.59
C ALA A 36 52.25 -12.20 37.91
N ALA A 37 51.40 -13.21 37.69
CA ALA A 37 51.46 -14.56 38.29
C ALA A 37 50.95 -14.82 39.74
N LEU A 38 49.91 -15.67 39.74
CA LEU A 38 49.73 -16.91 40.54
C LEU A 38 49.02 -16.88 41.90
N SER A 39 48.04 -17.80 41.94
CA SER A 39 47.51 -18.58 43.06
C SER A 39 46.78 -17.85 44.19
N GLY A 40 45.46 -17.89 44.12
CA GLY A 40 44.58 -17.63 45.27
C GLY A 40 43.27 -18.37 45.09
N ARG A 41 43.18 -19.56 45.69
CA ARG A 41 41.92 -20.31 45.83
C ARG A 41 40.94 -19.46 46.65
N GLY A 42 39.85 -19.03 46.04
CA GLY A 42 38.74 -18.37 46.73
C GLY A 42 37.43 -18.88 46.14
N ARG A 43 36.82 -19.86 46.82
CA ARG A 43 35.45 -20.30 46.54
C ARG A 43 34.50 -19.16 46.86
N TRP A 44 33.76 -18.70 45.86
CA TRP A 44 32.50 -18.01 46.08
C TRP A 44 31.42 -18.79 45.33
N ALA A 45 30.54 -19.40 46.12
CA ALA A 45 29.39 -20.14 45.63
C ALA A 45 28.39 -19.15 45.01
N TYR A 46 28.21 -19.23 43.69
CA TYR A 46 27.02 -18.72 43.03
C TYR A 46 26.02 -19.88 42.87
N THR A 47 24.97 -19.85 43.68
CA THR A 47 23.80 -20.70 43.49
C THR A 47 22.96 -20.15 42.34
N SER A 48 23.21 -20.60 41.10
CA SER A 48 22.29 -20.40 39.98
C SER A 48 21.32 -21.58 39.91
N GLY A 49 20.24 -21.49 40.70
CA GLY A 49 19.09 -22.38 40.58
C GLY A 49 18.12 -21.83 39.57
N TRP A 50 18.24 -22.22 38.30
CA TRP A 50 17.16 -22.27 37.29
C TRP A 50 17.57 -23.31 36.24
N ARG A 51 17.36 -24.59 36.54
CA ARG A 51 17.33 -25.66 35.53
C ARG A 51 15.87 -25.86 35.14
N HIS A 52 15.46 -25.34 33.99
CA HIS A 52 14.26 -25.87 33.34
C HIS A 52 14.60 -27.27 32.79
N PRO A 53 13.82 -28.31 33.11
CA PRO A 53 13.93 -29.56 32.37
C PRO A 53 13.52 -29.30 30.92
N ILE A 54 14.41 -29.58 29.97
CA ILE A 54 14.04 -29.73 28.57
C ILE A 54 13.24 -31.02 28.48
N THR A 55 11.93 -30.95 28.68
CA THR A 55 11.02 -31.99 28.22
C THR A 55 11.00 -31.92 26.70
N THR A 56 11.75 -32.81 26.05
CA THR A 56 11.58 -33.12 24.63
C THR A 56 10.25 -33.85 24.46
N THR A 57 9.15 -33.11 24.38
CA THR A 57 7.90 -33.66 23.88
C THR A 57 8.13 -34.04 22.41
N PRO A 58 7.86 -35.28 21.98
CA PRO A 58 7.93 -35.62 20.57
C PRO A 58 7.00 -34.69 19.79
N MET A 59 7.47 -34.15 18.67
CA MET A 59 6.60 -33.50 17.69
C MET A 59 5.48 -34.48 17.33
N PRO A 60 4.20 -34.11 17.43
CA PRO A 60 3.13 -35.00 17.01
C PRO A 60 3.36 -35.34 15.54
N THR A 61 3.54 -36.63 15.27
CA THR A 61 3.55 -37.17 13.92
C THR A 61 2.24 -36.75 13.27
N ALA A 62 2.34 -35.96 12.19
CA ALA A 62 1.22 -35.59 11.36
C ALA A 62 0.65 -36.86 10.72
N ASN A 63 -0.27 -37.53 11.42
CA ASN A 63 -1.24 -38.50 10.91
C ASN A 63 -2.14 -38.94 12.07
N GLY A 64 -3.23 -38.20 12.25
CA GLY A 64 -4.32 -38.50 13.17
C GLY A 64 -5.47 -37.54 12.85
N ALA A 65 -6.57 -38.10 12.38
CA ALA A 65 -7.69 -37.39 11.77
C ALA A 65 -8.39 -36.42 12.71
N ASP A 66 -8.78 -35.26 12.19
CA ASP A 66 -9.98 -34.54 12.63
C ASP A 66 -10.64 -33.93 11.38
N GLY A 67 -11.78 -34.51 10.99
CA GLY A 67 -12.66 -34.04 9.93
C GLY A 67 -13.45 -32.78 10.31
N ALA A 68 -12.82 -31.83 11.01
CA ALA A 68 -13.31 -30.48 11.11
C ALA A 68 -12.91 -29.73 9.84
N SER A 69 -13.85 -29.07 9.17
CA SER A 69 -13.54 -28.19 8.05
C SER A 69 -12.48 -27.17 8.48
N ARG A 70 -11.23 -27.38 8.07
CA ARG A 70 -10.16 -26.41 8.27
C ARG A 70 -10.61 -25.12 7.60
N PHE A 71 -10.68 -24.04 8.37
CA PHE A 71 -11.01 -22.72 7.83
C PHE A 71 -10.05 -22.42 6.67
N ASP A 72 -10.58 -22.34 5.46
CA ASP A 72 -9.82 -22.00 4.26
C ASP A 72 -10.33 -20.65 3.75
N PRO A 73 -9.59 -19.55 3.98
CA PRO A 73 -9.99 -18.24 3.49
C PRO A 73 -10.08 -18.23 1.95
N GLY A 74 -9.35 -19.10 1.26
CA GLY A 74 -9.40 -19.23 -0.19
C GLY A 74 -10.78 -19.59 -0.72
N LEU A 75 -11.55 -20.42 -0.02
CA LEU A 75 -12.93 -20.78 -0.42
C LEU A 75 -13.89 -19.59 -0.29
N ILE A 76 -13.76 -18.80 0.77
CA ILE A 76 -14.56 -17.59 0.97
C ILE A 76 -14.25 -16.57 -0.12
N LEU A 77 -12.97 -16.37 -0.42
CA LEU A 77 -12.55 -15.44 -1.48
C LEU A 77 -12.99 -15.92 -2.87
N LEU A 78 -12.92 -17.22 -3.14
CA LEU A 78 -13.42 -17.81 -4.37
C LEU A 78 -14.94 -17.61 -4.54
N ALA A 79 -15.70 -17.65 -3.44
CA ALA A 79 -17.14 -17.42 -3.47
C ALA A 79 -17.53 -15.98 -3.91
N PHE A 80 -16.63 -14.99 -3.80
CA PHE A 80 -16.87 -13.66 -4.35
C PHE A 80 -16.73 -13.59 -5.88
N ALA A 81 -16.00 -14.51 -6.51
CA ALA A 81 -15.80 -14.51 -7.96
C ALA A 81 -17.11 -14.48 -8.77
N PRO A 82 -18.11 -15.37 -8.52
CA PRO A 82 -19.40 -15.28 -9.23
C PRO A 82 -20.14 -13.97 -8.94
N VAL A 83 -20.05 -13.43 -7.72
CA VAL A 83 -20.66 -12.14 -7.37
C VAL A 83 -20.06 -11.01 -8.21
N PHE A 84 -18.73 -10.97 -8.35
CA PHE A 84 -18.06 -9.96 -9.16
C PHE A 84 -18.42 -10.08 -10.64
N LEU A 85 -18.45 -11.30 -11.19
CA LEU A 85 -18.82 -11.54 -12.59
C LEU A 85 -20.27 -11.14 -12.88
N LEU A 86 -21.21 -11.48 -11.99
CA LEU A 86 -22.61 -11.06 -12.09
C LEU A 86 -22.76 -9.55 -11.98
N THR A 87 -21.99 -8.91 -11.09
CA THR A 87 -22.02 -7.45 -10.91
C THR A 87 -21.47 -6.72 -12.15
N ILE A 88 -20.38 -7.20 -12.74
CA ILE A 88 -19.87 -6.69 -14.03
C ILE A 88 -20.91 -6.87 -15.13
N ALA A 89 -21.51 -8.06 -15.24
CA ALA A 89 -22.52 -8.33 -16.26
C ALA A 89 -23.73 -7.39 -16.12
N ALA A 90 -24.18 -7.14 -14.88
CA ALA A 90 -25.25 -6.20 -14.57
C ALA A 90 -24.87 -4.75 -14.93
N GLU A 91 -23.66 -4.30 -14.58
CA GLU A 91 -23.19 -2.95 -14.89
C GLU A 91 -23.02 -2.74 -16.42
N VAL A 92 -22.49 -3.74 -17.14
CA VAL A 92 -22.43 -3.75 -18.60
C VAL A 92 -23.82 -3.64 -19.21
N TRP A 93 -24.79 -4.43 -18.74
CA TRP A 93 -26.18 -4.37 -19.21
C TRP A 93 -26.82 -2.99 -18.95
N TYR A 94 -26.50 -2.36 -17.82
CA TYR A 94 -27.00 -1.05 -17.44
C TYR A 94 -26.46 0.06 -18.34
N TRP A 95 -25.13 0.10 -18.59
CA TRP A 95 -24.48 1.14 -19.39
C TRP A 95 -24.66 0.95 -20.88
N ARG A 96 -24.79 -0.28 -21.40
CA ARG A 96 -25.06 -0.54 -22.83
C ARG A 96 -26.25 0.23 -23.39
N ARG A 97 -27.22 0.60 -22.55
CA ARG A 97 -28.41 1.37 -22.95
C ARG A 97 -28.33 2.87 -22.67
N ARG A 98 -27.26 3.36 -22.02
CA ARG A 98 -27.14 4.74 -21.53
C ARG A 98 -25.90 5.42 -22.06
N ASP A 99 -24.75 4.80 -21.83
CA ASP A 99 -23.46 5.25 -22.31
C ASP A 99 -22.59 4.02 -22.63
N PRO A 100 -22.64 3.53 -23.88
CA PRO A 100 -21.82 2.39 -24.29
C PRO A 100 -20.32 2.63 -24.19
N ALA A 101 -19.85 3.88 -24.08
CA ALA A 101 -18.43 4.21 -23.99
C ALA A 101 -17.83 3.91 -22.60
N VAL A 102 -18.66 3.66 -21.58
CA VAL A 102 -18.19 3.27 -20.23
C VAL A 102 -17.42 1.94 -20.24
N TYR A 103 -17.78 1.03 -21.14
CA TYR A 103 -17.13 -0.26 -21.29
C TYR A 103 -16.51 -0.42 -22.67
N SER A 104 -15.21 -0.69 -22.70
CA SER A 104 -14.50 -1.14 -23.89
C SER A 104 -14.20 -2.63 -23.77
N LEU A 105 -14.54 -3.43 -24.79
CA LEU A 105 -14.17 -4.85 -24.81
C LEU A 105 -12.65 -5.03 -24.74
N LYS A 106 -11.90 -4.18 -25.45
CA LYS A 106 -10.43 -4.22 -25.45
C LYS A 106 -9.86 -3.97 -24.06
N ASP A 107 -10.39 -2.99 -23.33
CA ASP A 107 -9.94 -2.68 -21.97
C ASP A 107 -10.39 -3.74 -20.96
N THR A 108 -11.61 -4.25 -21.10
CA THR A 108 -12.13 -5.32 -20.23
C THR A 108 -11.30 -6.60 -20.35
N VAL A 109 -10.94 -7.00 -21.58
CA VAL A 109 -10.05 -8.16 -21.82
C VAL A 109 -8.65 -7.88 -21.28
N SER A 110 -8.12 -6.67 -21.47
CA SER A 110 -6.83 -6.26 -20.89
C SER A 110 -6.83 -6.35 -19.35
N ASN A 111 -7.87 -5.84 -18.70
CA ASN A 111 -8.05 -5.91 -17.25
C ASN A 111 -8.13 -7.36 -16.77
N ALA A 112 -8.86 -8.24 -17.48
CA ALA A 112 -8.92 -9.67 -17.14
C ALA A 112 -7.55 -10.36 -17.28
N CYS A 113 -6.78 -10.07 -18.34
CA CYS A 113 -5.42 -10.61 -18.49
C CYS A 113 -4.49 -10.13 -17.37
N LEU A 114 -4.55 -8.84 -17.03
CA LEU A 114 -3.79 -8.26 -15.91
C LEU A 114 -4.14 -8.93 -14.59
N ALA A 115 -5.43 -9.18 -14.33
CA ALA A 115 -5.91 -9.89 -13.15
C ALA A 115 -5.31 -11.29 -13.03
N LEU A 116 -5.31 -12.06 -14.11
CA LEU A 116 -4.75 -13.41 -14.14
C LEU A 116 -3.23 -13.39 -13.92
N MET A 117 -2.53 -12.45 -14.55
CA MET A 117 -1.08 -12.26 -14.36
C MET A 117 -0.75 -11.87 -12.93
N HIS A 118 -1.53 -10.97 -12.33
CA HIS A 118 -1.40 -10.57 -10.94
C HIS A 118 -1.66 -11.75 -10.00
N GLN A 119 -2.77 -12.47 -10.18
CA GLN A 119 -3.11 -13.64 -9.35
C GLN A 119 -2.03 -14.73 -9.40
N ALA A 120 -1.45 -14.99 -10.57
CA ALA A 120 -0.36 -15.94 -10.72
C ALA A 120 0.91 -15.50 -9.97
N SER A 121 1.27 -14.21 -10.08
CA SER A 121 2.39 -13.62 -9.34
C SER A 121 2.15 -13.68 -7.84
N ASP A 122 0.99 -13.23 -7.38
CA ASP A 122 0.60 -13.22 -5.97
C ASP A 122 0.60 -14.62 -5.40
N ALA A 123 0.03 -15.63 -6.06
CA ALA A 123 0.06 -17.01 -5.58
C ALA A 123 1.50 -17.54 -5.42
N PHE A 124 2.38 -17.28 -6.39
CA PHE A 124 3.78 -17.68 -6.33
C PHE A 124 4.53 -17.01 -5.16
N PHE A 125 4.39 -15.70 -5.02
CA PHE A 125 5.07 -14.95 -3.96
C PHE A 125 4.46 -15.20 -2.59
N LEU A 126 3.14 -15.36 -2.49
CA LEU A 126 2.46 -15.72 -1.25
C LEU A 126 2.98 -17.06 -0.73
N TRP A 127 3.08 -18.07 -1.61
CA TRP A 127 3.65 -19.36 -1.23
C TRP A 127 5.09 -19.24 -0.71
N LEU A 128 5.94 -18.46 -1.39
CA LEU A 128 7.34 -18.28 -1.01
C LEU A 128 7.50 -17.45 0.27
N MET A 129 6.83 -16.29 0.34
CA MET A 129 6.96 -15.29 1.41
C MET A 129 6.22 -15.69 2.68
N ILE A 130 5.05 -16.35 2.59
CA ILE A 130 4.37 -16.84 3.80
C ILE A 130 5.21 -17.91 4.48
N LYS A 131 5.70 -18.89 3.72
CA LYS A 131 6.48 -20.01 4.27
C LYS A 131 7.78 -19.56 4.91
N THR A 132 8.36 -18.46 4.46
CA THR A 132 9.66 -17.98 4.92
C THR A 132 9.53 -16.77 5.85
N VAL A 133 9.12 -15.63 5.32
CA VAL A 133 9.17 -14.35 6.04
C VAL A 133 8.01 -14.21 7.02
N TYR A 134 6.77 -14.46 6.59
CA TYR A 134 5.62 -14.29 7.48
C TYR A 134 5.66 -15.30 8.62
N ALA A 135 5.91 -16.58 8.33
CA ALA A 135 6.03 -17.62 9.35
C ALA A 135 7.13 -17.30 10.36
N CYS A 136 8.27 -16.77 9.90
CA CYS A 136 9.34 -16.30 10.79
C CYS A 136 8.88 -15.13 11.67
N ALA A 137 8.28 -14.08 11.08
CA ALA A 137 7.77 -12.93 11.82
C ALA A 137 6.69 -13.32 12.84
N TYR A 138 5.79 -14.24 12.49
CA TYR A 138 4.78 -14.79 13.39
C TYR A 138 5.40 -15.65 14.49
N ALA A 139 6.44 -16.42 14.18
CA ALA A 139 7.12 -17.27 15.13
C ALA A 139 7.88 -16.47 16.20
N HIS A 140 8.43 -15.31 15.83
CA HIS A 140 9.19 -14.41 16.70
C HIS A 140 8.38 -13.21 17.21
N GLY A 141 7.12 -13.10 16.81
CA GLY A 141 6.22 -12.03 17.21
C GLY A 141 5.72 -12.16 18.65
N LEU A 142 4.91 -11.18 19.06
CA LEU A 142 4.30 -11.07 20.38
C LEU A 142 3.28 -12.18 20.68
N ARG A 143 2.66 -12.75 19.63
CA ARG A 143 1.57 -13.75 19.76
C ARG A 143 0.48 -13.29 20.72
N ALA A 144 0.16 -11.99 20.67
CA ALA A 144 -0.69 -11.35 21.67
C ALA A 144 -2.19 -11.52 21.40
N MET A 145 -2.57 -11.94 20.19
CA MET A 145 -3.96 -11.91 19.72
C MET A 145 -4.59 -13.31 19.76
N PRO A 146 -5.62 -13.54 20.60
CA PRO A 146 -6.38 -14.79 20.56
C PRO A 146 -7.31 -14.81 19.34
N GLU A 147 -7.67 -15.99 18.83
CA GLU A 147 -8.60 -16.13 17.70
C GLU A 147 -10.07 -15.93 18.15
N THR A 148 -10.46 -14.67 18.32
CA THR A 148 -11.81 -14.26 18.74
C THR A 148 -12.39 -13.19 17.83
N GLY A 149 -13.71 -12.99 17.88
CA GLY A 149 -14.38 -11.99 17.05
C GLY A 149 -13.87 -10.55 17.24
N TRP A 150 -13.50 -10.15 18.47
CA TRP A 150 -12.94 -8.82 18.71
C TRP A 150 -11.54 -8.68 18.09
N SER A 151 -10.70 -9.72 18.16
CA SER A 151 -9.38 -9.74 17.53
C SER A 151 -9.51 -9.61 16.02
N PHE A 152 -10.52 -10.25 15.42
CA PHE A 152 -10.78 -10.12 13.99
C PHE A 152 -11.25 -8.71 13.61
N GLY A 153 -12.12 -8.10 14.42
CA GLY A 153 -12.51 -6.70 14.24
C GLY A 153 -11.31 -5.74 14.33
N LEU A 154 -10.41 -5.97 15.29
CA LEU A 154 -9.15 -5.21 15.39
C LEU A 154 -8.24 -5.45 14.18
N LEU A 155 -8.14 -6.70 13.71
CA LEU A 155 -7.38 -7.05 12.51
C LEU A 155 -7.89 -6.29 11.29
N LEU A 156 -9.21 -6.23 11.05
CA LEU A 156 -9.77 -5.47 9.93
C LEU A 156 -9.40 -3.99 10.01
N LEU A 157 -9.45 -3.38 11.19
CA LEU A 157 -9.07 -1.98 11.39
C LEU A 157 -7.58 -1.73 11.13
N LEU A 158 -6.71 -2.59 11.68
CA LEU A 158 -5.26 -2.48 11.49
C LEU A 158 -4.85 -2.76 10.05
N GLN A 159 -5.47 -3.75 9.42
CA GLN A 159 -5.22 -4.08 8.01
C GLN A 159 -5.65 -2.92 7.10
N ASP A 160 -6.79 -2.26 7.35
CA ASP A 160 -7.22 -1.10 6.58
C ASP A 160 -6.27 0.10 6.75
N ALA A 161 -5.73 0.32 7.95
CA ALA A 161 -4.70 1.34 8.21
C ALA A 161 -3.40 1.05 7.45
N LEU A 162 -2.96 -0.22 7.45
CA LEU A 162 -1.77 -0.67 6.73
C LEU A 162 -1.97 -0.59 5.21
N TYR A 163 -3.18 -0.91 4.73
CA TYR A 163 -3.57 -0.72 3.33
C TYR A 163 -3.48 0.76 2.95
N TYR A 164 -4.02 1.68 3.76
CA TYR A 164 -3.88 3.12 3.51
C TYR A 164 -2.41 3.54 3.39
N GLY A 165 -1.54 3.04 4.28
CA GLY A 165 -0.09 3.27 4.21
C GLY A 165 0.53 2.75 2.92
N PHE A 166 0.20 1.52 2.53
CA PHE A 166 0.63 0.90 1.28
C PHE A 166 0.17 1.71 0.06
N HIS A 167 -1.10 2.11 0.04
CA HIS A 167 -1.72 2.79 -1.08
C HIS A 167 -1.13 4.20 -1.25
N ARG A 168 -0.99 4.95 -0.15
CA ARG A 168 -0.30 6.23 -0.16
C ARG A 168 1.17 6.11 -0.59
N ALA A 169 1.89 5.10 -0.10
CA ALA A 169 3.26 4.86 -0.53
C ALA A 169 3.32 4.52 -2.04
N SER A 170 2.34 3.79 -2.55
CA SER A 170 2.19 3.48 -3.98
C SER A 170 2.01 4.71 -4.86
N HIS A 171 1.55 5.83 -4.32
CA HIS A 171 1.51 7.11 -5.03
C HIS A 171 2.74 8.00 -4.79
N ARG A 172 3.35 7.91 -3.61
CA ARG A 172 4.40 8.85 -3.17
C ARG A 172 5.83 8.33 -3.31
N VAL A 173 6.00 7.04 -3.62
CA VAL A 173 7.28 6.37 -3.84
C VAL A 173 7.28 5.77 -5.24
N ARG A 174 8.10 6.30 -6.15
CA ARG A 174 8.06 5.91 -7.58
C ARG A 174 8.28 4.42 -7.83
N TRP A 175 9.08 3.73 -7.01
CA TRP A 175 9.22 2.26 -7.07
C TRP A 175 7.88 1.53 -6.91
N MET A 176 7.06 1.95 -5.95
CA MET A 176 5.75 1.35 -5.72
C MET A 176 4.72 1.85 -6.75
N TRP A 177 4.83 3.12 -7.18
CA TRP A 177 4.06 3.65 -8.30
C TRP A 177 4.27 2.88 -9.58
N ALA A 178 5.47 2.36 -9.85
CA ALA A 178 5.73 1.56 -11.04
C ALA A 178 4.90 0.27 -11.08
N SER A 179 4.48 -0.28 -9.93
CA SER A 179 3.47 -1.34 -9.87
C SER A 179 2.04 -0.82 -9.90
N HIS A 180 1.77 0.34 -9.31
CA HIS A 180 0.42 0.82 -9.10
C HIS A 180 -0.15 1.61 -10.29
N VAL A 181 0.69 2.25 -11.09
CA VAL A 181 0.30 3.06 -12.26
C VAL A 181 -0.59 2.30 -13.25
N THR A 182 -0.38 0.98 -13.39
CA THR A 182 -1.19 0.12 -14.24
C THR A 182 -2.67 0.24 -13.88
N HIS A 183 -2.98 0.25 -12.59
CA HIS A 183 -4.34 0.40 -12.04
C HIS A 183 -4.99 1.72 -12.46
N HIS A 184 -4.25 2.82 -12.39
CA HIS A 184 -4.73 4.16 -12.75
C HIS A 184 -4.74 4.44 -14.26
N SER A 185 -4.07 3.62 -15.06
CA SER A 185 -3.83 3.94 -16.48
C SER A 185 -5.07 3.84 -17.38
N SER A 186 -6.18 3.24 -16.93
CA SER A 186 -7.40 3.19 -17.73
C SER A 186 -8.10 4.56 -17.76
N GLU A 187 -8.49 5.00 -18.95
CA GLU A 187 -9.37 6.17 -19.14
C GLU A 187 -10.86 5.80 -18.92
N GLY A 188 -11.14 4.49 -18.73
CA GLY A 188 -12.42 3.94 -18.32
C GLY A 188 -12.48 3.69 -16.80
N MET A 189 -13.64 3.99 -16.19
CA MET A 189 -13.93 3.65 -14.80
C MET A 189 -15.21 2.83 -14.74
N ASN A 190 -15.08 1.55 -14.39
CA ASN A 190 -16.15 0.57 -14.26
C ASN A 190 -15.64 -0.62 -13.43
N PHE A 191 -16.48 -1.60 -13.10
CA PHE A 191 -16.09 -2.68 -12.18
C PHE A 191 -14.92 -3.52 -12.69
N SER A 192 -14.67 -3.59 -14.00
CA SER A 192 -13.49 -4.31 -14.52
C SER A 192 -12.18 -3.58 -14.20
N THR A 193 -12.20 -2.27 -13.95
CA THR A 193 -11.02 -1.48 -13.57
C THR A 193 -10.42 -1.97 -12.25
N ALA A 194 -11.23 -2.50 -11.34
CA ALA A 194 -10.75 -3.12 -10.09
C ALA A 194 -9.72 -4.22 -10.32
N PHE A 195 -9.85 -4.94 -11.44
CA PHE A 195 -8.99 -6.06 -11.81
C PHE A 195 -7.73 -5.66 -12.57
N ARG A 196 -7.54 -4.36 -12.85
CA ARG A 196 -6.37 -3.83 -13.55
C ARG A 196 -5.13 -3.76 -12.65
N GLN A 197 -4.73 -4.90 -12.08
CA GLN A 197 -3.61 -5.00 -11.15
C GLN A 197 -2.32 -5.42 -11.85
N SER A 198 -1.19 -4.87 -11.42
CA SER A 198 0.11 -5.22 -11.97
C SER A 198 0.65 -6.53 -11.38
N LEU A 199 1.27 -7.36 -12.20
CA LEU A 199 1.97 -8.56 -11.70
C LEU A 199 3.18 -8.23 -10.79
N THR A 200 3.59 -6.96 -10.70
CA THR A 200 4.80 -6.54 -9.98
C THR A 200 4.55 -6.11 -8.54
N TYR A 201 3.32 -6.12 -8.02
CA TYR A 201 3.05 -5.74 -6.61
C TYR A 201 3.87 -6.52 -5.57
N PRO A 202 4.07 -7.84 -5.70
CA PRO A 202 4.94 -8.56 -4.77
C PRO A 202 6.40 -8.10 -4.83
N ILE A 203 6.88 -7.75 -6.03
CA ILE A 203 8.24 -7.26 -6.27
C ILE A 203 8.42 -5.85 -5.68
N SER A 204 7.38 -5.02 -5.73
CA SER A 204 7.41 -3.68 -5.11
C SER A 204 7.24 -3.69 -3.59
N GLY A 205 7.08 -4.87 -2.98
CA GLY A 205 7.10 -5.03 -1.53
C GLY A 205 5.74 -4.82 -0.86
N MET A 206 4.62 -4.97 -1.58
CA MET A 206 3.26 -4.88 -1.01
C MET A 206 3.11 -5.71 0.28
N TRP A 207 3.65 -6.93 0.29
CA TRP A 207 3.56 -7.85 1.43
C TRP A 207 4.29 -7.38 2.70
N LEU A 208 5.24 -6.45 2.58
CA LEU A 208 5.95 -5.88 3.74
C LEU A 208 4.99 -5.15 4.69
N PHE A 209 3.90 -4.57 4.15
CA PHE A 209 2.88 -3.87 4.93
C PHE A 209 2.08 -4.81 5.82
N TRP A 210 2.09 -6.12 5.57
CA TRP A 210 1.35 -7.11 6.36
C TRP A 210 2.21 -7.73 7.47
N ILE A 211 3.54 -7.57 7.44
CA ILE A 211 4.46 -8.11 8.46
C ILE A 211 4.13 -7.64 9.88
N PRO A 212 3.76 -6.37 10.13
CA PRO A 212 3.36 -5.94 11.47
C PRO A 212 2.21 -6.77 12.06
N LEU A 213 1.27 -7.25 11.23
CA LEU A 213 0.16 -8.10 11.67
C LEU A 213 0.66 -9.48 12.15
N ALA A 214 1.63 -10.06 11.42
CA ALA A 214 2.31 -11.28 11.83
C ALA A 214 2.98 -11.12 13.20
N TRP A 215 3.70 -10.00 13.37
CA TRP A 215 4.44 -9.71 14.59
C TRP A 215 3.53 -9.48 15.79
N ILE A 216 2.37 -8.84 15.60
CA ILE A 216 1.36 -8.68 16.66
C ILE A 216 0.81 -10.04 17.08
N GLY A 217 0.69 -10.98 16.14
CA GLY A 217 0.25 -12.35 16.40
C GLY A 217 -1.02 -12.76 15.67
N PHE A 218 -1.35 -12.14 14.53
CA PHE A 218 -2.45 -12.62 13.69
C PHE A 218 -1.99 -13.77 12.79
N THR A 219 -2.79 -14.85 12.75
CA THR A 219 -2.49 -16.03 11.94
C THR A 219 -2.53 -15.68 10.45
N PRO A 220 -1.74 -16.37 9.60
CA PRO A 220 -1.70 -16.11 8.17
C PRO A 220 -3.09 -16.16 7.52
N ASP A 221 -3.90 -17.16 7.87
CA ASP A 221 -5.23 -17.37 7.28
C ASP A 221 -6.18 -16.19 7.59
N TRP A 222 -6.11 -15.64 8.80
CA TRP A 222 -6.88 -14.45 9.18
C TRP A 222 -6.43 -13.20 8.42
N VAL A 223 -5.13 -13.01 8.25
CA VAL A 223 -4.60 -11.86 7.49
C VAL A 223 -4.95 -11.97 6.00
N ILE A 224 -4.85 -13.16 5.41
CA ILE A 224 -5.30 -13.41 4.03
C ILE A 224 -6.79 -13.07 3.90
N LEU A 225 -7.63 -13.53 4.83
CA LEU A 225 -9.05 -13.20 4.82
C LEU A 225 -9.27 -11.68 4.93
N ALA A 226 -8.61 -11.01 5.88
CA ALA A 226 -8.79 -9.57 6.11
C ALA A 226 -8.37 -8.73 4.89
N VAL A 227 -7.22 -9.04 4.29
CA VAL A 227 -6.77 -8.40 3.03
C VAL A 227 -7.76 -8.68 1.91
N GLY A 228 -8.21 -9.93 1.75
CA GLY A 228 -9.16 -10.32 0.72
C GLY A 228 -10.53 -9.65 0.88
N LEU A 229 -11.05 -9.51 2.10
CA LEU A 229 -12.29 -8.77 2.38
C LEU A 229 -12.15 -7.28 2.08
N ASN A 230 -11.00 -6.67 2.40
CA ASN A 230 -10.71 -5.29 2.06
C ASN A 230 -10.70 -5.08 0.53
N LEU A 231 -9.99 -5.93 -0.21
CA LEU A 231 -9.96 -5.87 -1.68
C LEU A 231 -11.33 -6.19 -2.30
N ALA A 232 -12.11 -7.10 -1.71
CA ALA A 232 -13.46 -7.40 -2.14
C ALA A 232 -14.41 -6.22 -1.95
N PHE A 233 -14.28 -5.46 -0.87
CA PHE A 233 -14.98 -4.18 -0.71
C PHE A 233 -14.55 -3.19 -1.80
N GLN A 234 -13.25 -3.06 -2.04
CA GLN A 234 -12.71 -2.11 -3.01
C GLN A 234 -13.16 -2.40 -4.45
N PHE A 235 -13.48 -3.63 -4.80
CA PHE A 235 -14.11 -3.93 -6.09
C PHE A 235 -15.36 -3.06 -6.33
N PHE A 236 -16.23 -2.92 -5.32
CA PHE A 236 -17.52 -2.23 -5.47
C PHE A 236 -17.43 -0.70 -5.56
N VAL A 237 -16.28 -0.10 -5.25
CA VAL A 237 -16.08 1.35 -5.43
C VAL A 237 -15.62 1.72 -6.85
N HIS A 238 -15.26 0.73 -7.68
CA HIS A 238 -14.85 0.96 -9.07
C HIS A 238 -16.04 1.10 -10.01
N THR A 239 -16.77 2.22 -9.93
CA THR A 239 -17.93 2.43 -10.81
C THR A 239 -18.22 3.91 -11.04
N ARG A 240 -18.78 4.22 -12.22
CA ARG A 240 -19.39 5.52 -12.54
C ARG A 240 -20.80 5.68 -12.01
N LEU A 241 -21.39 4.62 -11.46
CA LEU A 241 -22.70 4.71 -10.83
C LEU A 241 -22.68 5.77 -9.71
N GLY A 242 -23.72 6.61 -9.69
CA GLY A 242 -23.86 7.71 -8.75
C GLY A 242 -23.05 8.97 -9.08
N ALA A 243 -22.24 9.03 -10.16
CA ALA A 243 -21.45 10.22 -10.51
C ALA A 243 -22.28 11.47 -10.87
N HIS A 244 -23.55 11.31 -11.22
CA HIS A 244 -24.44 12.40 -11.66
C HIS A 244 -25.74 12.52 -10.84
N ASP A 245 -25.88 11.75 -9.77
CA ASP A 245 -27.16 11.66 -9.06
C ASP A 245 -27.21 12.58 -7.83
N SER A 246 -27.63 13.82 -8.07
CA SER A 246 -27.89 14.83 -7.04
C SER A 246 -29.00 14.40 -6.04
N ARG A 247 -29.81 13.38 -6.37
CA ARG A 247 -30.93 12.92 -5.53
C ARG A 247 -30.48 12.15 -4.28
N HIS A 248 -29.25 11.62 -4.29
CA HIS A 248 -28.70 10.88 -3.16
C HIS A 248 -27.48 11.55 -2.52
N ALA A 249 -27.12 12.76 -2.98
CA ALA A 249 -25.95 13.50 -2.51
C ALA A 249 -25.92 13.67 -0.97
N GLY A 250 -27.09 13.79 -0.32
CA GLY A 250 -27.15 13.91 1.14
C GLY A 250 -26.67 12.67 1.89
N LEU A 251 -27.22 11.48 1.56
CA LEU A 251 -26.87 10.23 2.23
C LEU A 251 -25.48 9.74 1.85
N TRP A 252 -25.12 9.79 0.55
CA TRP A 252 -23.78 9.41 0.10
C TRP A 252 -22.71 10.28 0.76
N ARG A 253 -22.91 11.59 0.84
CA ARG A 253 -21.96 12.50 1.49
C ARG A 253 -21.86 12.33 3.00
N GLN A 254 -22.88 11.75 3.64
CA GLN A 254 -22.78 11.30 5.03
C GLN A 254 -21.95 10.01 5.14
N LEU A 255 -22.16 9.05 4.24
CA LEU A 255 -21.39 7.80 4.19
C LEU A 255 -19.90 8.05 3.91
N GLU A 256 -19.57 9.00 3.03
CA GLU A 256 -18.20 9.43 2.71
C GLU A 256 -17.40 9.95 3.92
N ARG A 257 -18.09 10.28 5.02
CA ARG A 257 -17.43 10.63 6.29
C ARG A 257 -16.73 9.45 6.92
N PHE A 258 -17.22 8.24 6.65
CA PHE A 258 -16.79 7.01 7.32
C PHE A 258 -16.21 5.99 6.35
N VAL A 259 -16.77 5.86 5.15
CA VAL A 259 -16.50 4.77 4.21
C VAL A 259 -16.12 5.31 2.83
N ASN A 260 -15.21 4.62 2.15
CA ASN A 260 -14.81 4.91 0.78
C ASN A 260 -15.99 4.57 -0.15
N THR A 261 -16.61 5.58 -0.74
CA THR A 261 -17.71 5.43 -1.68
C THR A 261 -17.18 5.43 -3.11
N PRO A 262 -17.98 5.01 -4.11
CA PRO A 262 -17.59 5.17 -5.51
C PRO A 262 -17.19 6.60 -5.88
N SER A 263 -17.77 7.63 -5.23
CA SER A 263 -17.40 9.03 -5.47
C SER A 263 -16.01 9.37 -4.98
N VAL A 264 -15.68 8.99 -3.74
CA VAL A 264 -14.36 9.18 -3.14
C VAL A 264 -13.29 8.45 -3.96
N HIS A 265 -13.58 7.23 -4.41
CA HIS A 265 -12.66 6.43 -5.22
C HIS A 265 -12.53 6.92 -6.67
N ARG A 266 -13.57 7.49 -7.27
CA ARG A 266 -13.44 8.15 -8.58
C ARG A 266 -12.49 9.35 -8.53
N VAL A 267 -12.58 10.17 -7.49
CA VAL A 267 -11.63 11.27 -7.26
C VAL A 267 -10.21 10.73 -7.19
N HIS A 268 -9.99 9.64 -6.46
CA HIS A 268 -8.69 8.99 -6.37
C HIS A 268 -8.13 8.56 -7.74
N HIS A 269 -8.98 8.00 -8.61
CA HIS A 269 -8.61 7.60 -9.97
C HIS A 269 -8.48 8.75 -10.98
N ALA A 270 -8.80 9.98 -10.58
CA ALA A 270 -8.85 11.10 -11.49
C ALA A 270 -7.48 11.74 -11.70
N ARG A 271 -7.25 12.23 -12.92
CA ARG A 271 -6.07 13.04 -13.28
C ARG A 271 -6.31 14.55 -13.24
N ASN A 272 -7.48 15.01 -12.77
CA ASN A 272 -7.73 16.44 -12.58
C ASN A 272 -6.71 17.00 -11.56
N PRO A 273 -6.15 18.20 -11.78
CA PRO A 273 -5.10 18.74 -10.89
C PRO A 273 -5.45 18.77 -9.40
N GLN A 274 -6.71 19.02 -9.04
CA GLN A 274 -7.16 19.07 -7.64
C GLN A 274 -7.32 17.69 -6.98
N TYR A 275 -7.37 16.62 -7.77
CA TYR A 275 -7.61 15.24 -7.35
C TYR A 275 -6.35 14.38 -7.31
N ILE A 276 -5.25 14.85 -7.92
CA ILE A 276 -3.95 14.17 -7.87
C ILE A 276 -3.52 13.96 -6.42
N ASP A 277 -3.13 12.72 -6.10
CA ASP A 277 -2.60 12.33 -4.80
C ASP A 277 -3.59 12.57 -3.63
N ARG A 278 -4.87 12.28 -3.88
CA ARG A 278 -5.97 12.35 -2.89
C ARG A 278 -6.65 10.99 -2.70
N ASN A 279 -7.34 10.85 -1.56
CA ASN A 279 -8.24 9.74 -1.24
C ASN A 279 -7.62 8.33 -1.34
N TYR A 280 -6.70 7.97 -0.44
CA TYR A 280 -6.01 6.67 -0.44
C TYR A 280 -6.73 5.56 0.36
N ALA A 281 -7.86 5.84 1.00
CA ALA A 281 -8.59 4.85 1.80
C ALA A 281 -8.98 3.61 0.98
N GLY A 282 -8.76 2.43 1.56
CA GLY A 282 -9.33 1.18 1.04
C GLY A 282 -10.81 1.10 1.39
N VAL A 283 -11.10 0.99 2.69
CA VAL A 283 -12.46 0.92 3.23
C VAL A 283 -12.85 2.18 4.00
N LEU A 284 -12.06 2.63 4.98
CA LEU A 284 -12.45 3.72 5.86
C LEU A 284 -11.80 5.06 5.47
N THR A 285 -12.61 6.11 5.26
CA THR A 285 -12.10 7.45 4.93
C THR A 285 -11.49 8.19 6.11
N VAL A 286 -11.55 7.62 7.32
CA VAL A 286 -10.94 8.19 8.53
C VAL A 286 -9.45 8.44 8.35
N TRP A 287 -8.75 7.56 7.63
CA TRP A 287 -7.31 7.70 7.37
C TRP A 287 -7.01 8.90 6.48
N ASP A 288 -7.79 9.08 5.40
CA ASP A 288 -7.67 10.25 4.54
C ASP A 288 -7.90 11.57 5.27
N ARG A 289 -8.83 11.56 6.22
CA ARG A 289 -9.13 12.75 7.05
C ARG A 289 -8.01 13.01 8.04
N LEU A 290 -7.53 11.98 8.73
CA LEU A 290 -6.46 12.08 9.72
C LEU A 290 -5.16 12.62 9.09
N PHE A 291 -4.87 12.19 7.86
CA PHE A 291 -3.63 12.53 7.15
C PHE A 291 -3.79 13.62 6.09
N GLY A 292 -4.96 14.26 5.99
CA GLY A 292 -5.20 15.42 5.13
C GLY A 292 -5.20 15.15 3.63
N SER A 293 -5.52 13.92 3.20
CA SER A 293 -5.65 13.52 1.79
C SER A 293 -7.09 13.49 1.29
N PHE A 294 -8.10 13.64 2.17
CA PHE A 294 -9.51 13.64 1.77
C PHE A 294 -9.89 14.85 0.90
N VAL A 295 -10.49 14.60 -0.27
CA VAL A 295 -11.11 15.60 -1.15
C VAL A 295 -12.44 15.03 -1.70
N PRO A 296 -13.56 15.75 -1.60
CA PRO A 296 -14.82 15.32 -2.19
C PRO A 296 -14.82 15.46 -3.72
N GLU A 297 -15.72 14.75 -4.41
CA GLU A 297 -15.97 14.93 -5.84
C GLU A 297 -16.79 16.22 -6.04
N GLU A 298 -16.14 17.29 -6.51
CA GLU A 298 -16.77 18.60 -6.78
C GLU A 298 -16.99 18.84 -8.27
N GLU A 299 -15.97 18.50 -9.08
CA GLU A 299 -15.98 18.50 -10.54
C GLU A 299 -15.93 17.08 -11.11
N ALA A 300 -16.45 16.92 -12.33
CA ALA A 300 -16.44 15.65 -13.05
C ALA A 300 -15.02 15.07 -13.20
N PRO A 301 -14.76 13.85 -12.70
CA PRO A 301 -13.47 13.18 -12.82
C PRO A 301 -13.12 12.86 -14.28
N VAL A 302 -11.89 13.20 -14.68
CA VAL A 302 -11.24 12.72 -15.90
C VAL A 302 -10.27 11.63 -15.49
N PHE A 303 -10.46 10.41 -15.99
CA PHE A 303 -9.66 9.24 -15.61
C PHE A 303 -8.39 9.09 -16.46
N GLY A 304 -7.53 8.15 -16.06
CA GLY A 304 -6.23 7.90 -16.64
C GLY A 304 -5.11 8.51 -15.80
N ILE A 305 -3.92 8.59 -16.39
CA ILE A 305 -2.71 9.16 -15.76
C ILE A 305 -2.28 10.44 -16.47
N THR A 306 -1.49 11.27 -15.79
CA THR A 306 -0.99 12.56 -16.32
C THR A 306 -0.06 12.38 -17.52
N ARG A 307 0.69 11.27 -17.57
CA ARG A 307 1.50 10.84 -18.71
C ARG A 307 0.86 9.61 -19.35
N GLN A 308 -0.24 9.84 -20.09
CA GLN A 308 -1.10 8.77 -20.57
C GLN A 308 -0.38 7.80 -21.52
N ILE A 309 -0.64 6.51 -21.30
CA ILE A 309 -0.24 5.43 -22.21
C ILE A 309 -1.46 4.94 -23.00
N HIS A 310 -1.33 4.87 -24.32
CA HIS A 310 -2.41 4.40 -25.19
C HIS A 310 -2.13 2.96 -25.63
N SER A 311 -2.24 2.01 -24.68
CA SER A 311 -2.02 0.59 -24.93
C SER A 311 -3.04 -0.26 -24.17
N HIS A 312 -3.36 -1.43 -24.73
CA HIS A 312 -4.14 -2.49 -24.08
C HIS A 312 -3.30 -3.75 -23.86
N ASN A 313 -2.00 -3.71 -24.15
CA ASN A 313 -1.10 -4.83 -23.95
C ASN A 313 -0.71 -4.90 -22.46
N PRO A 314 -1.05 -5.99 -21.74
CA PRO A 314 -0.83 -6.09 -20.30
C PRO A 314 0.66 -6.02 -19.90
N ILE A 315 1.58 -6.46 -20.78
CA ILE A 315 3.03 -6.36 -20.55
C ILE A 315 3.46 -4.89 -20.62
N THR A 316 3.05 -4.17 -21.66
CA THR A 316 3.36 -2.72 -21.79
C THR A 316 2.78 -1.94 -20.61
N LEU A 317 1.52 -2.19 -20.26
CA LEU A 317 0.84 -1.55 -19.14
C LEU A 317 1.56 -1.81 -17.81
N THR A 318 2.10 -3.01 -17.61
CA THR A 318 2.85 -3.38 -16.40
C THR A 318 4.23 -2.73 -16.36
N PHE A 319 5.00 -2.75 -17.45
CA PHE A 319 6.43 -2.43 -17.42
C PHE A 319 6.82 -1.02 -17.89
N HIS A 320 5.90 -0.22 -18.43
CA HIS A 320 6.23 1.10 -18.96
C HIS A 320 6.89 2.03 -17.91
N GLU A 321 6.30 2.19 -16.72
CA GLU A 321 6.85 3.09 -15.70
C GLU A 321 8.12 2.51 -15.06
N TRP A 322 8.27 1.18 -14.98
CA TRP A 322 9.55 0.56 -14.61
C TRP A 322 10.67 0.97 -15.57
N ARG A 323 10.42 0.88 -16.88
CA ARG A 323 11.36 1.30 -17.92
C ARG A 323 11.66 2.79 -17.81
N ASP A 324 10.65 3.62 -17.66
CA ASP A 324 10.80 5.08 -17.61
C ASP A 324 11.55 5.51 -16.33
N MET A 325 11.29 4.87 -15.19
CA MET A 325 12.03 5.09 -13.94
C MET A 325 13.50 4.76 -14.08
N TRP A 326 13.85 3.58 -14.59
CA TRP A 326 15.24 3.19 -14.79
C TRP A 326 15.95 4.07 -15.83
N THR A 327 15.23 4.45 -16.90
CA THR A 327 15.76 5.40 -17.89
C THR A 327 16.13 6.73 -17.23
N ASP A 328 15.26 7.28 -16.37
CA ASP A 328 15.55 8.51 -15.62
C ASP A 328 16.73 8.33 -14.65
N VAL A 329 16.82 7.20 -13.93
CA VAL A 329 17.95 6.86 -13.04
C VAL A 329 19.28 6.87 -13.80
N PHE A 330 19.35 6.18 -14.93
CA PHE A 330 20.60 6.04 -15.69
C PHE A 330 20.96 7.32 -16.45
N ARG A 331 19.97 8.01 -17.03
CA ARG A 331 20.17 9.27 -17.77
C ARG A 331 20.73 10.36 -16.87
N ASP A 332 20.11 10.57 -15.71
CA ASP A 332 20.47 11.67 -14.81
C ASP A 332 21.49 11.23 -13.73
N ARG A 333 21.82 9.93 -13.69
CA ARG A 333 22.70 9.28 -12.71
C ARG A 333 22.28 9.60 -11.28
N ASP A 334 20.99 9.40 -11.00
CA ASP A 334 20.37 9.79 -9.74
C ASP A 334 19.39 8.73 -9.25
N ILE A 335 19.82 7.91 -8.30
CA ILE A 335 19.00 6.81 -7.76
C ILE A 335 17.79 7.29 -6.94
N ARG A 336 17.70 8.59 -6.60
CA ARG A 336 16.56 9.15 -5.86
C ARG A 336 15.24 8.96 -6.58
N TYR A 337 15.26 8.77 -7.91
CA TYR A 337 14.08 8.39 -8.67
C TYR A 337 13.41 7.11 -8.16
N LEU A 338 14.09 6.23 -7.43
CA LEU A 338 13.47 5.02 -6.90
C LEU A 338 12.51 5.32 -5.72
N TRP A 339 12.80 6.33 -4.88
CA TRP A 339 12.02 6.59 -3.66
C TRP A 339 11.38 7.97 -3.57
N LYS A 340 11.78 8.92 -4.44
CA LYS A 340 11.07 10.19 -4.56
C LYS A 340 9.73 10.00 -5.27
N PRO A 341 8.79 10.94 -5.11
CA PRO A 341 7.51 10.90 -5.82
C PRO A 341 7.67 10.91 -7.35
N PRO A 342 6.69 10.36 -8.11
CA PRO A 342 6.76 10.27 -9.58
C PRO A 342 6.94 11.61 -10.31
N GLU A 343 6.46 12.71 -9.73
CA GLU A 343 6.60 14.07 -10.27
C GLU A 343 7.98 14.69 -10.03
N TRP A 344 8.77 14.11 -9.12
CA TRP A 344 10.09 14.64 -8.80
C TRP A 344 11.06 14.50 -9.97
N ARG A 345 11.91 15.51 -10.16
CA ARG A 345 12.96 15.54 -11.18
C ARG A 345 14.31 15.85 -10.55
N SER A 346 15.36 15.20 -11.05
CA SER A 346 16.73 15.47 -10.61
C SER A 346 17.12 16.90 -10.98
N PRO A 347 17.90 17.62 -10.13
CA PRO A 347 18.53 18.89 -10.53
C PRO A 347 19.45 18.76 -11.76
N ARG A 348 19.88 17.54 -12.09
CA ARG A 348 20.67 17.22 -13.30
C ARG A 348 19.80 16.99 -14.53
N ALA A 349 18.50 16.83 -14.36
CA ALA A 349 17.59 16.64 -15.48
C ALA A 349 17.65 17.87 -16.37
N ARG A 350 17.79 17.66 -17.68
CA ARG A 350 17.67 18.75 -18.64
C ARG A 350 16.29 19.40 -18.50
N PRO A 351 16.17 20.73 -18.60
CA PRO A 351 14.87 21.38 -18.64
C PRO A 351 14.02 20.72 -19.71
N ILE A 352 12.87 20.17 -19.32
CA ILE A 352 11.87 19.75 -20.29
C ILE A 352 11.38 21.05 -20.92
N ALA A 353 11.50 21.20 -22.24
CA ALA A 353 10.83 22.29 -22.94
C ALA A 353 9.34 22.19 -22.56
N MET A 354 8.86 23.14 -21.77
CA MET A 354 7.44 23.23 -21.43
C MET A 354 6.68 23.29 -22.75
N VAL A 355 5.98 22.21 -23.11
CA VAL A 355 5.00 22.25 -24.18
C VAL A 355 3.89 23.15 -23.64
N GLN A 356 3.97 24.44 -23.97
CA GLN A 356 2.85 25.37 -23.83
C GLN A 356 1.70 24.80 -24.66
N GLY A 357 0.64 24.30 -24.03
CA GLY A 357 -0.43 23.72 -24.82
C GLY A 357 -1.55 22.99 -24.09
N PHE A 358 -1.97 23.42 -22.89
CA PHE A 358 -3.36 23.22 -22.51
C PHE A 358 -4.16 24.40 -23.09
N LYS A 359 -4.55 24.29 -24.36
CA LYS A 359 -5.72 25.02 -24.86
C LYS A 359 -6.93 24.20 -24.47
N SER A 360 -7.85 24.81 -23.73
CA SER A 360 -9.20 24.27 -23.50
C SER A 360 -9.83 23.92 -24.86
N PRO A 361 -10.53 22.77 -25.00
CA PRO A 361 -11.32 22.50 -26.19
C PRO A 361 -12.43 23.56 -26.35
N PRO A 362 -12.88 23.85 -27.59
CA PRO A 362 -13.91 24.84 -27.88
C PRO A 362 -15.27 24.52 -27.25
#